data_AF-A0A7I7MI21-F1
#
_entry.id   AF-A0A7I7MI21-F1
#
_cell.length_a   1.000
_cell.length_b   1.000
_cell.length_c   1.000
_cell.angle_alpha   90.00
_cell.angle_beta   90.00
_cell.angle_gamma   90.00
#
_symmetry.space_group_name_H-M   'P 1'
#
loop_
_entity.id
_entity.type
_entity.pdbx_description
1 polymer ?
#
loop_
_entity_poly.entity_id
_entity_poly.type
_entity_poly.pdbx_seq_one_letter_code
_entity_poly.pdbx_strand_id
1 'polypeptide(L)'
;MESPALQQIVERNQVWPRMAAKYGVENPVPPWKTSLDGLCDALDRAACEADLPTFKERRDEEDVLVVTTYADLPYPENQLVALAHSLLARGVITEADLQQRMAAIRARLEA
;
A
#
# COMPACT_ATOMS: atom_id res chain seq x y z
N MET A 1 9.58 -9.04 -8.09
CA MET A 1 10.35 -7.77 -8.03
C MET A 1 10.81 -7.60 -6.59
N GLU A 2 12.07 -7.26 -6.37
CA GLU A 2 12.59 -6.92 -5.03
C GLU A 2 12.42 -5.41 -4.78
N SER A 3 11.72 -5.02 -3.71
CA SER A 3 11.56 -3.61 -3.30
C SER A 3 12.00 -3.45 -1.85
N PRO A 4 13.18 -2.84 -1.60
CA PRO A 4 13.68 -2.59 -0.24
C PRO A 4 12.73 -1.72 0.59
N ALA A 5 12.05 -0.74 -0.03
CA ALA A 5 11.08 0.09 0.68
C ALA A 5 9.88 -0.72 1.17
N LEU A 6 9.30 -1.58 0.32
CA LEU A 6 8.17 -2.42 0.73
C LEU A 6 8.60 -3.47 1.76
N GLN A 7 9.76 -4.08 1.60
CA GLN A 7 10.32 -5.01 2.59
C GLN A 7 10.45 -4.34 3.97
N GLN A 8 11.02 -3.14 4.02
CA GLN A 8 11.16 -2.40 5.27
C GLN A 8 9.81 -2.05 5.92
N ILE A 9 8.77 -1.74 5.12
CA ILE A 9 7.42 -1.48 5.63
C ILE A 9 6.84 -2.75 6.27
N VAL A 10 6.97 -3.90 5.61
CA VAL A 10 6.50 -5.19 6.10
C VAL A 10 7.24 -5.58 7.39
N GLU A 11 8.57 -5.48 7.40
CA GLU A 11 9.43 -5.84 8.55
C GLU A 11 9.12 -5.03 9.80
N ARG A 12 8.80 -3.73 9.65
CA ARG A 12 8.39 -2.88 10.77
C ARG A 12 7.09 -3.34 11.43
N ASN A 13 6.27 -4.11 10.71
CA ASN A 13 5.09 -4.80 11.22
C ASN A 13 4.16 -3.89 12.07
N GLN A 14 3.96 -2.66 11.56
CA GLN A 14 3.08 -1.65 12.15
C GLN A 14 1.63 -1.82 11.66
N VAL A 15 1.13 -3.05 11.78
CA VAL A 15 -0.22 -3.41 11.34
C VAL A 15 -1.30 -2.81 12.24
N TRP A 16 -2.48 -2.54 11.68
CA TRP A 16 -3.54 -1.81 12.37
C TRP A 16 -3.91 -2.37 13.75
N PRO A 17 -4.12 -3.68 13.95
CA PRO A 17 -4.46 -4.20 15.28
C PRO A 17 -3.43 -3.84 16.36
N ARG A 18 -2.14 -3.80 15.99
CA ARG A 18 -1.06 -3.43 16.91
C ARG A 18 -1.04 -1.93 17.18
N MET A 19 -1.20 -1.12 16.13
CA MET A 19 -1.21 0.34 16.27
C MET A 19 -2.45 0.82 17.03
N ALA A 20 -3.60 0.24 16.75
CA ALA A 20 -4.85 0.52 17.45
C ALA A 20 -4.72 0.26 18.95
N ALA A 21 -4.22 -0.92 19.34
CA ALA A 21 -3.96 -1.27 20.73
C ALA A 21 -2.93 -0.33 21.39
N LYS A 22 -1.84 0.01 20.67
CA LYS A 22 -0.79 0.91 21.16
C LYS A 22 -1.33 2.30 21.52
N TYR A 23 -2.25 2.82 20.70
CA TYR A 23 -2.79 4.17 20.86
C TYR A 23 -4.17 4.23 21.52
N GLY A 24 -4.72 3.09 21.96
CA GLY A 24 -6.01 3.01 22.66
C GLY A 24 -7.21 3.42 21.80
N VAL A 25 -7.16 3.15 20.49
CA VAL A 25 -8.24 3.45 19.55
C VAL A 25 -8.98 2.18 19.14
N GLU A 26 -10.29 2.28 18.95
CA GLU A 26 -11.18 1.15 18.69
C GLU A 26 -11.71 1.12 17.25
N ASN A 27 -11.19 1.97 16.37
CA ASN A 27 -11.67 2.00 14.98
C ASN A 27 -11.45 0.62 14.33
N PRO A 28 -12.47 0.07 13.64
CA PRO A 28 -12.40 -1.27 13.07
C PRO A 28 -11.36 -1.39 11.95
N VAL A 29 -11.06 -0.28 11.28
CA VAL A 29 -10.05 -0.16 10.22
C VAL A 29 -9.21 1.10 10.46
N PRO A 30 -7.98 1.15 9.94
CA PRO A 30 -7.15 2.34 10.07
C PRO A 30 -7.80 3.54 9.37
N PRO A 31 -7.65 4.78 9.91
CA PRO A 31 -8.21 5.98 9.29
C PRO A 31 -7.76 6.21 7.84
N TRP A 32 -6.56 5.77 7.49
CA TRP A 32 -6.03 5.90 6.12
C TRP A 32 -6.70 4.96 5.12
N LYS A 33 -7.49 3.97 5.56
CA LYS A 33 -8.16 3.01 4.66
C LYS A 33 -9.09 3.70 3.67
N THR A 34 -9.83 4.71 4.10
CA THR A 34 -10.70 5.48 3.20
C THR A 34 -9.90 6.18 2.10
N SER A 35 -8.69 6.64 2.39
CA SER A 35 -7.81 7.23 1.37
C SER A 35 -7.28 6.18 0.38
N LEU A 36 -7.02 4.95 0.84
CA LEU A 36 -6.65 3.84 -0.04
C LEU A 36 -7.81 3.45 -0.97
N ASP A 37 -9.04 3.42 -0.46
CA ASP A 37 -10.23 3.12 -1.26
C ASP A 37 -10.44 4.19 -2.35
N GLY A 38 -10.36 5.47 -1.97
CA GLY A 38 -10.44 6.57 -2.94
C GLY A 38 -9.30 6.57 -3.97
N LEU A 39 -8.10 6.13 -3.60
CA LEU A 39 -6.99 5.96 -4.55
C LEU A 39 -7.30 4.84 -5.56
N CYS A 40 -7.85 3.71 -5.11
CA CYS A 40 -8.27 2.63 -6.00
C CYS A 40 -9.33 3.12 -6.99
N ASP A 41 -10.37 3.82 -6.52
CA ASP A 41 -11.41 4.38 -7.38
C ASP A 41 -10.83 5.35 -8.43
N ALA A 42 -9.86 6.18 -8.03
CA ALA A 42 -9.20 7.11 -8.93
C ALA A 42 -8.37 6.40 -10.01
N LEU A 43 -7.62 5.34 -9.64
CA LEU A 43 -6.87 4.52 -10.58
C LEU A 43 -7.79 3.81 -11.57
N ASP A 44 -8.87 3.20 -11.05
CA ASP A 44 -9.85 2.47 -11.85
C ASP A 44 -10.52 3.39 -12.88
N ARG A 45 -10.79 4.65 -12.52
CA ARG A 45 -11.28 5.67 -13.45
C ARG A 45 -10.22 6.12 -14.47
N ALA A 46 -8.99 6.34 -14.02
CA ALA A 46 -7.92 6.89 -14.85
C ALA A 46 -7.35 5.87 -15.86
N ALA A 47 -7.54 4.57 -15.64
CA ALA A 47 -7.09 3.51 -16.55
C ALA A 47 -7.64 3.62 -17.99
N CYS A 48 -8.72 4.37 -18.20
CA CYS A 48 -9.25 4.66 -19.54
C CYS A 48 -8.44 5.73 -20.30
N GLU A 49 -7.67 6.55 -19.59
CA GLU A 49 -7.04 7.78 -20.11
C GLU A 49 -5.50 7.77 -19.98
N ALA A 50 -4.95 6.89 -19.14
CA ALA A 50 -3.52 6.77 -18.86
C ALA A 50 -3.08 5.30 -18.84
N ASP A 51 -1.77 5.07 -19.00
CA ASP A 51 -1.14 3.76 -18.88
C ASP A 51 -1.08 3.32 -17.42
N LEU A 52 -2.23 2.93 -16.89
CA LEU A 52 -2.46 2.49 -15.51
C LEU A 52 -3.16 1.13 -15.51
N PRO A 53 -2.97 0.30 -14.46
CA PRO A 53 -3.69 -0.97 -14.36
C PRO A 53 -5.20 -0.72 -14.35
N THR A 54 -5.93 -1.51 -15.15
CA THR A 54 -7.39 -1.57 -15.05
C THR A 54 -7.83 -2.15 -13.72
N PHE A 55 -9.09 -1.93 -13.34
CA PHE A 55 -9.68 -2.55 -12.14
C PHE A 55 -9.43 -4.05 -12.06
N LYS A 56 -9.62 -4.76 -13.19
CA LYS A 56 -9.44 -6.21 -13.23
C LYS A 56 -7.98 -6.59 -12.99
N GLU A 57 -7.04 -5.95 -13.67
CA GLU A 57 -5.62 -6.23 -13.47
C GLU A 57 -5.18 -5.93 -12.04
N ARG A 58 -5.57 -4.78 -11.49
CA ARG A 58 -5.28 -4.41 -10.10
C ARG A 58 -5.80 -5.47 -9.13
N ARG A 59 -7.03 -5.96 -9.34
CA ARG A 59 -7.64 -6.96 -8.47
C ARG A 59 -6.99 -8.33 -8.60
N ASP A 60 -6.73 -8.79 -9.83
CA ASP A 60 -6.08 -10.08 -10.08
C ASP A 60 -4.66 -10.09 -9.48
N GLU A 61 -3.90 -9.00 -9.62
CA GLU A 61 -2.58 -8.85 -9.04
C GLU A 61 -2.62 -8.79 -7.50
N GLU A 62 -3.56 -8.04 -6.94
CA GLU A 62 -3.76 -7.97 -5.47
C GLU A 62 -4.05 -9.37 -4.91
N ASP A 63 -4.97 -10.12 -5.53
CA ASP A 63 -5.32 -11.47 -5.08
C ASP A 63 -4.09 -12.41 -5.09
N VAL A 64 -3.27 -12.38 -6.15
CA VAL A 64 -2.04 -13.17 -6.24
C VAL A 64 -1.03 -12.73 -5.18
N LEU A 65 -0.77 -11.43 -5.05
CA LEU A 65 0.25 -10.90 -4.15
C LEU A 65 -0.12 -11.12 -2.68
N VAL A 66 -1.39 -10.95 -2.31
CA VAL A 66 -1.89 -11.19 -0.96
C VAL A 66 -1.76 -12.66 -0.58
N VAL A 67 -1.99 -13.60 -1.50
CA VAL A 67 -1.85 -15.04 -1.21
C VAL A 67 -0.39 -15.50 -1.19
N THR A 68 0.50 -14.84 -1.93
CA THR A 68 1.88 -15.30 -2.12
C THR A 68 2.89 -14.48 -1.33
N THR A 69 3.06 -13.20 -1.68
CA THR A 69 4.14 -12.35 -1.18
C THR A 69 3.80 -11.71 0.16
N TYR A 70 2.52 -11.39 0.39
CA TYR A 70 2.03 -10.67 1.56
C TYR A 70 1.04 -11.48 2.39
N ALA A 71 1.13 -12.81 2.36
CA ALA A 71 0.24 -13.72 3.07
C ALA A 71 0.20 -13.52 4.59
N ASP A 72 1.32 -13.06 5.16
CA ASP A 72 1.45 -12.82 6.61
C ASP A 72 1.00 -11.41 7.02
N LEU A 73 0.64 -10.54 6.07
CA LEU A 73 0.07 -9.24 6.39
C LEU A 73 -1.45 -9.34 6.56
N PRO A 74 -2.02 -8.77 7.64
CA PRO A 74 -3.46 -8.69 7.78
C PRO A 74 -4.05 -7.68 6.80
N TYR A 75 -5.35 -7.82 6.55
CA TYR A 75 -6.13 -6.74 5.96
C TYR A 75 -6.25 -5.58 6.96
N PRO A 76 -6.12 -4.31 6.53
CA PRO A 76 -5.96 -3.86 5.14
C PRO A 76 -4.51 -3.59 4.70
N GLU A 77 -3.49 -3.87 5.51
CA GLU A 77 -2.09 -3.63 5.12
C GLU A 77 -1.66 -4.46 3.91
N ASN A 78 -2.12 -5.70 3.78
CA ASN A 78 -1.81 -6.54 2.63
C ASN A 78 -2.29 -5.92 1.31
N GLN A 79 -3.49 -5.33 1.28
CA GLN A 79 -4.03 -4.61 0.13
C GLN A 79 -3.17 -3.39 -0.21
N LEU A 80 -2.80 -2.58 0.80
CA LEU A 80 -1.96 -1.39 0.60
C LEU A 80 -0.62 -1.75 -0.03
N VAL A 81 0.06 -2.75 0.53
CA VAL A 81 1.41 -3.15 0.09
C VAL A 81 1.34 -3.87 -1.27
N ALA A 82 0.30 -4.67 -1.52
CA ALA A 82 0.07 -5.29 -2.83
C ALA A 82 -0.15 -4.25 -3.93
N LEU A 83 -0.97 -3.22 -3.67
CA LEU A 83 -1.18 -2.12 -4.63
C LEU A 83 0.13 -1.40 -4.93
N ALA A 84 0.91 -1.04 -3.90
CA ALA A 84 2.19 -0.37 -4.09
C ALA A 84 3.18 -1.26 -4.88
N HIS A 85 3.19 -2.57 -4.64
CA HIS A 85 3.97 -3.52 -5.41
C HIS A 85 3.59 -3.51 -6.89
N SER A 86 2.30 -3.60 -7.21
CA SER A 86 1.81 -3.54 -8.59
C SER A 86 2.21 -2.25 -9.30
N LEU A 87 2.07 -1.11 -8.64
CA LEU A 87 2.44 0.19 -9.22
C LEU A 87 3.95 0.31 -9.49
N LEU A 88 4.79 -0.24 -8.61
CA LEU A 88 6.24 -0.34 -8.83
C LEU A 88 6.58 -1.30 -9.97
N ALA A 89 5.96 -2.49 -9.98
CA ALA A 89 6.21 -3.52 -11.00
C ALA A 89 5.82 -3.06 -12.40
N ARG A 90 4.79 -2.21 -12.51
CA ARG A 90 4.33 -1.56 -13.75
C ARG A 90 5.07 -0.26 -14.06
N GLY A 91 5.96 0.21 -13.18
CA GLY A 91 6.72 1.46 -13.38
C GLY A 91 5.90 2.74 -13.25
N VAL A 92 4.67 2.67 -12.72
CA VAL A 92 3.81 3.84 -12.46
C VAL A 92 4.45 4.76 -11.41
N ILE A 93 5.15 4.15 -10.44
CA ILE A 93 6.05 4.83 -9.51
C ILE A 93 7.39 4.11 -9.52
N THR A 94 8.48 4.81 -9.19
CA THR A 94 9.79 4.18 -9.03
C THR A 94 10.09 3.89 -7.56
N GLU A 95 11.03 2.98 -7.32
CA GLU A 95 11.56 2.71 -5.97
C GLU A 95 12.13 3.99 -5.33
N ALA A 96 12.79 4.83 -6.13
CA ALA A 96 13.33 6.11 -5.66
C ALA A 96 12.22 7.09 -5.24
N ASP A 97 11.13 7.19 -6.01
CA ASP A 97 9.98 8.02 -5.66
C ASP A 97 9.36 7.59 -4.32
N LEU A 98 9.20 6.28 -4.14
CA LEU A 98 8.64 5.72 -2.92
C LEU A 98 9.55 6.01 -1.71
N GLN A 99 10.85 5.73 -1.82
CA GLN A 99 11.82 5.97 -0.75
C GLN A 99 11.89 7.46 -0.37
N GLN A 100 11.96 8.34 -1.37
CA GLN A 100 11.99 9.79 -1.15
C GLN A 100 10.71 10.26 -0.46
N ARG A 101 9.53 9.79 -0.91
CA ARG A 101 8.26 10.16 -0.31
C ARG A 101 8.13 9.68 1.14
N MET A 102 8.56 8.45 1.43
CA MET A 102 8.57 7.90 2.79
C MET A 102 9.50 8.67 3.72
N ALA A 103 10.70 9.03 3.25
CA ALA A 103 11.65 9.85 4.01
C ALA A 103 11.08 11.24 4.34
N ALA A 104 10.46 11.90 3.35
CA ALA A 104 9.83 13.21 3.55
C ALA A 104 8.66 13.16 4.55
N ILE A 105 7.82 12.12 4.48
CA ILE A 105 6.73 11.93 5.45
C ILE A 105 7.29 11.73 6.86
N ARG A 106 8.33 10.91 7.00
CA ARG A 106 8.97 10.64 8.29
C ARG A 106 9.57 11.92 8.91
N ALA A 107 10.32 12.69 8.13
CA ALA A 107 10.88 13.95 8.58
C ALA A 107 9.79 14.93 9.08
N ARG A 108 8.63 14.95 8.42
CA ARG A 108 7.49 15.77 8.85
C ARG A 108 6.82 15.29 10.15
N LEU A 109 6.84 13.99 10.42
CA LEU A 109 6.25 13.42 11.64
C LEU A 109 7.18 13.48 12.86
N GLU A 110 8.50 13.61 12.63
CA GLU A 110 9.53 13.70 13.67
C GLU A 110 9.92 15.15 14.03
N ALA A 111 9.43 16.14 13.27
CA ALA A 111 9.59 17.57 13.54
C ALA A 111 8.56 18.10 14.55
#